data_AF-A0A421JNY1-F1
#
_entry.id   AF-A0A421JNY1-F1
#
_cell.length_a   1.000
_cell.length_b   1.000
_cell.length_c   1.000
_cell.angle_alpha   90.00
_cell.angle_beta   90.00
_cell.angle_gamma   90.00
#
_symmetry.space_group_name_H-M   'P 1'
#
loop_
_entity.id
_entity.type
_entity.pdbx_description
1 polymer ?
#
loop_
_entity_poly.entity_id
_entity_poly.type
_entity_poly.pdbx_seq_one_letter_code
_entity_poly.pdbx_strand_id
1 'polypeptide(L)'
;MGNYIICLAHFCELHGPSTIVCTQTGIAKDKLDYLIPGNSKLQQTCQSCQLILPDNSRNLLTKQDSTIFISTHYPASQTRYTSLTKLVMKSLSVETTADLSKPMFFGDVIYGYCINKIFKINDINARGSERKYSLMVISDGESDLLMNWDIITLYFNEIIDLIQKRVAMVAAKEVNQDSNCQGGDVLNERYLRRSLIKPKSLLELTNDDEIFVKFHLWAVSLLKDILK
;
A
#
# COMPACT_ATOMS: atom_id res chain seq x y z
N MET A 1 2.26 25.09 -0.94
CA MET A 1 2.25 23.81 -1.69
C MET A 1 1.85 22.74 -0.70
N GLY A 2 0.75 22.03 -0.97
CA GLY A 2 0.27 20.97 -0.08
C GLY A 2 1.30 19.84 0.06
N ASN A 3 1.53 19.39 1.29
CA ASN A 3 2.39 18.25 1.57
C ASN A 3 1.60 16.95 1.33
N TYR A 4 1.55 16.51 0.07
CA TYR A 4 0.86 15.26 -0.26
C TYR A 4 1.74 14.04 0.01
N ILE A 5 1.16 13.01 0.62
CA ILE A 5 1.77 11.69 0.80
C ILE A 5 0.81 10.65 0.26
N ILE A 6 1.25 9.87 -0.73
CA ILE A 6 0.51 8.70 -1.19
C ILE A 6 1.04 7.49 -0.44
N CYS A 7 0.16 6.62 0.05
CA CYS A 7 0.54 5.46 0.83
C CYS A 7 -0.27 4.23 0.40
N LEU A 8 0.41 3.10 0.28
CA LEU A 8 -0.20 1.78 0.27
C LEU A 8 -0.02 1.13 1.64
N ALA A 9 -1.13 0.88 2.31
CA ALA A 9 -1.18 0.21 3.59
C ALA A 9 -1.94 -1.12 3.48
N HIS A 10 -1.75 -1.99 4.46
CA HIS A 10 -2.46 -3.24 4.55
C HIS A 10 -2.73 -3.62 6.00
N PHE A 11 -3.72 -4.48 6.20
CA PHE A 11 -3.95 -5.10 7.48
C PHE A 11 -3.13 -6.39 7.57
N CYS A 12 -2.08 -6.38 8.40
CA CYS A 12 -1.31 -7.56 8.72
C CYS A 12 -1.96 -8.35 9.85
N GLU A 13 -2.07 -9.66 9.73
CA GLU A 13 -2.60 -10.50 10.81
C GLU A 13 -1.64 -10.61 12.02
N LEU A 14 -0.34 -10.37 11.81
CA LEU A 14 0.68 -10.39 12.87
C LEU A 14 0.89 -9.02 13.51
N HIS A 15 0.92 -7.95 12.71
CA HIS A 15 1.29 -6.61 13.17
C HIS A 15 0.13 -5.61 13.19
N GLY A 16 -1.04 -5.98 12.67
CA GLY A 16 -2.18 -5.07 12.49
C GLY A 16 -2.00 -4.11 11.31
N PRO A 17 -2.64 -2.93 11.34
CA PRO A 17 -2.52 -1.91 10.30
C PRO A 17 -1.07 -1.47 10.08
N SER A 18 -0.54 -1.69 8.89
CA SER A 18 0.86 -1.43 8.55
C SER A 18 0.98 -0.74 7.19
N THR A 19 1.90 0.21 7.08
CA THR A 19 2.30 0.80 5.80
C THR A 19 3.28 -0.12 5.08
N ILE A 20 3.12 -0.28 3.76
CA ILE A 20 4.06 -1.01 2.91
C ILE A 20 4.97 -0.04 2.17
N VAL A 21 4.38 0.98 1.54
CA VAL A 21 5.13 1.99 0.80
C VAL A 21 4.42 3.33 0.90
N CYS A 22 5.20 4.38 1.04
CA CYS A 22 4.74 5.76 0.98
C CYS A 22 5.57 6.53 -0.05
N THR A 23 4.94 7.42 -0.78
CA THR A 23 5.54 8.29 -1.79
C THR A 23 5.31 9.73 -1.38
N GLN A 24 6.39 10.49 -1.30
CA GLN A 24 6.38 11.89 -0.87
C GLN A 24 7.01 12.78 -1.92
N THR A 25 6.57 14.03 -1.93
CA THR A 25 7.24 15.10 -2.66
C THR A 25 8.21 15.84 -1.74
N GLY A 26 9.35 16.22 -2.30
CA GLY A 26 10.37 17.01 -1.63
C GLY A 26 11.03 17.99 -2.59
N ILE A 27 11.75 18.96 -2.03
CA ILE A 27 12.58 19.88 -2.79
C ILE A 27 13.96 19.23 -2.98
N ALA A 28 14.53 19.34 -4.18
CA ALA A 28 15.80 18.69 -4.51
C ALA A 28 16.97 19.05 -3.57
N LYS A 29 16.91 20.22 -2.92
CA LYS A 29 17.91 20.71 -1.97
C LYS A 29 17.91 19.93 -0.64
N ASP A 30 16.74 19.44 -0.22
CA ASP A 30 16.54 18.80 1.09
C ASP A 30 16.46 17.27 0.96
N LYS A 31 17.04 16.71 -0.11
CA LYS A 31 16.96 15.28 -0.44
C LYS A 31 17.33 14.37 0.74
N LEU A 32 18.32 14.77 1.53
CA LEU A 32 18.83 13.98 2.65
C LEU A 32 17.81 13.81 3.78
N ASP A 33 16.92 14.79 3.98
CA ASP A 33 15.95 14.78 5.10
C ASP A 33 14.79 13.81 4.85
N TYR A 34 14.59 13.41 3.60
CA TYR A 34 13.52 12.50 3.19
C TYR A 34 14.00 11.05 3.00
N LEU A 35 15.31 10.82 2.99
CA LEU A 35 15.88 9.48 2.81
C LEU A 35 15.93 8.73 4.14
N ILE A 36 15.52 7.47 4.13
CA ILE A 36 15.74 6.60 5.28
C ILE A 36 17.24 6.25 5.35
N PRO A 37 17.96 6.61 6.44
CA PRO A 37 19.38 6.30 6.56
C PRO A 37 19.62 4.79 6.66
N GLY A 38 20.72 4.31 6.08
CA GLY A 38 21.02 2.87 5.98
C GLY A 38 21.20 2.11 7.30
N ASN A 39 21.31 2.83 8.43
CA ASN A 39 21.48 2.28 9.78
C ASN A 39 20.18 2.23 10.61
N SER A 40 19.07 2.72 10.07
CA SER A 40 17.77 2.54 10.72
C SER A 40 17.47 1.04 10.73
N LYS A 41 17.36 0.46 11.94
CA LYS A 41 16.97 -0.93 12.10
C LYS A 41 15.65 -1.10 11.35
N LEU A 42 15.67 -1.84 10.23
CA LEU A 42 14.46 -2.40 9.67
C LEU A 42 13.81 -3.14 10.84
N GLN A 43 12.71 -2.60 11.37
CA GLN A 43 11.86 -3.37 12.27
C GLN A 43 11.64 -4.69 11.55
N GLN A 44 11.87 -5.80 12.23
CA GLN A 44 11.68 -7.14 11.70
C GLN A 44 10.18 -7.31 11.39
N THR A 45 9.76 -6.76 10.26
CA THR A 45 8.41 -6.80 9.77
C THR A 45 8.26 -8.09 8.98
N CYS A 46 7.13 -8.77 9.13
CA CYS A 46 6.89 -9.99 8.37
C CYS A 46 6.93 -9.73 6.85
N GLN A 47 7.10 -10.80 6.08
CA GLN A 47 7.12 -10.79 4.61
C GLN A 47 5.96 -10.01 3.96
N SER A 48 4.79 -9.94 4.61
CA SER A 48 3.63 -9.18 4.10
C SER A 48 3.75 -7.66 4.24
N CYS A 49 4.52 -7.19 5.23
CA CYS A 49 4.68 -5.78 5.57
C CYS A 49 5.94 -5.16 4.96
N GLN A 50 6.85 -5.98 4.44
CA GLN A 50 8.14 -5.52 3.96
C GLN A 50 8.03 -4.90 2.56
N LEU A 51 8.66 -3.75 2.38
CA LEU A 51 8.96 -3.21 1.05
C LEU A 51 10.16 -3.95 0.48
N ILE A 52 9.92 -4.77 -0.53
CA ILE A 52 10.96 -5.51 -1.23
C ILE A 52 11.13 -4.86 -2.59
N LEU A 53 12.30 -4.26 -2.83
CA LEU A 53 12.62 -3.62 -4.10
C LEU A 53 13.66 -4.46 -4.87
N PRO A 54 13.70 -4.34 -6.21
CA PRO A 54 14.81 -4.89 -6.97
C PRO A 54 16.14 -4.33 -6.45
N ASP A 55 17.16 -5.19 -6.46
CA ASP A 55 18.52 -4.93 -5.96
C ASP A 55 18.63 -4.62 -4.46
N ASN A 56 17.64 -5.01 -3.64
CA ASN A 56 17.59 -4.71 -2.19
C ASN A 56 17.73 -3.21 -1.88
N SER A 57 17.35 -2.36 -2.84
CA SER A 57 17.28 -0.92 -2.62
C SER A 57 16.22 -0.59 -1.55
N ARG A 58 16.38 0.54 -0.85
CA ARG A 58 15.47 0.95 0.25
C ARG A 58 14.60 2.16 -0.09
N ASN A 59 15.06 2.95 -1.05
CA ASN A 59 14.43 4.20 -1.44
C ASN A 59 14.37 4.21 -2.98
N LEU A 60 13.18 4.51 -3.53
CA LEU A 60 13.03 4.84 -4.95
C LEU A 60 12.97 6.35 -5.11
N LEU A 61 13.64 6.85 -6.14
CA LEU A 61 13.79 8.27 -6.39
C LEU A 61 13.52 8.58 -7.85
N THR A 62 12.57 9.46 -8.09
CA THR A 62 12.37 10.09 -9.40
C THR A 62 12.61 11.58 -9.24
N LYS A 63 13.59 12.12 -9.97
CA LYS A 63 13.86 13.55 -10.01
C LYS A 63 13.18 14.15 -11.24
N GLN A 64 12.41 15.22 -11.04
CA GLN A 64 11.86 15.99 -12.14
C GLN A 64 12.01 17.49 -11.86
N ASP A 65 12.70 18.18 -12.78
CA ASP A 65 13.00 19.60 -12.69
C ASP A 65 13.62 19.96 -11.33
N SER A 66 12.85 20.67 -10.49
CA SER A 66 13.23 21.09 -9.13
C SER A 66 12.60 20.25 -8.01
N THR A 67 11.69 19.34 -8.36
CA THR A 67 10.96 18.47 -7.42
C THR A 67 11.54 17.07 -7.43
N ILE A 68 11.59 16.45 -6.26
CA ILE A 68 11.96 15.04 -6.12
C ILE A 68 10.78 14.28 -5.56
N PHE A 69 10.53 13.11 -6.13
CA PHE A 69 9.56 12.14 -5.65
C PHE A 69 10.31 10.98 -5.05
N ILE A 70 9.95 10.62 -3.84
CA ILE A 70 10.69 9.67 -3.02
C ILE A 70 9.71 8.64 -2.52
N SER A 71 9.92 7.36 -2.84
CA SER A 71 9.18 6.26 -2.21
C SER A 71 10.04 5.51 -1.22
N THR A 72 9.51 5.34 -0.03
CA THR A 72 10.16 4.68 1.10
C THR A 72 9.12 3.84 1.87
N HIS A 73 9.57 2.97 2.76
CA HIS A 73 8.65 2.20 3.62
C HIS A 73 7.88 3.12 4.59
N TYR A 74 8.55 4.14 5.12
CA TYR A 74 7.96 5.17 5.98
C TYR A 74 8.62 6.55 5.76
N PRO A 75 7.94 7.66 6.07
CA PRO A 75 8.55 8.99 6.13
C PRO A 75 9.76 9.01 7.05
N ALA A 76 10.84 9.65 6.63
CA ALA A 76 11.99 9.91 7.49
C ALA A 76 11.67 10.90 8.63
N SER A 77 10.74 11.84 8.40
CA SER A 77 10.30 12.79 9.43
C SER A 77 9.36 12.15 10.45
N GLN A 78 9.70 12.29 11.73
CA GLN A 78 8.94 11.70 12.85
C GLN A 78 7.50 12.22 12.91
N THR A 79 7.26 13.51 12.65
CA THR A 79 5.91 14.09 12.69
C THR A 79 5.03 13.46 11.61
N ARG A 80 5.54 13.39 10.37
CA ARG A 80 4.87 12.72 9.25
C ARG A 80 4.65 11.23 9.52
N TYR A 81 5.60 10.56 10.16
CA TYR A 81 5.45 9.16 10.57
C TYR A 81 4.29 8.99 11.55
N THR A 82 4.24 9.80 12.61
CA THR A 82 3.16 9.71 13.60
C THR A 82 1.79 9.98 12.98
N SER A 83 1.68 10.98 12.10
CA SER A 83 0.45 11.27 11.35
C SER A 83 0.04 10.11 10.45
N LEU A 84 0.98 9.58 9.65
CA LEU A 84 0.73 8.46 8.74
C LEU A 84 0.26 7.22 9.50
N THR A 85 0.95 6.83 10.58
CA THR A 85 0.58 5.64 11.37
C THR A 85 -0.81 5.79 11.98
N LYS A 86 -1.17 6.99 12.48
CA LYS A 86 -2.50 7.25 13.04
C LYS A 86 -3.59 7.17 11.97
N LEU A 87 -3.37 7.76 10.79
CA LEU A 87 -4.33 7.72 9.69
C LEU A 87 -4.50 6.30 9.13
N VAL A 88 -3.42 5.53 9.00
CA VAL A 88 -3.47 4.12 8.57
C VAL A 88 -4.22 3.24 9.58
N MET A 89 -3.99 3.46 10.88
CA MET A 89 -4.72 2.77 11.94
C MET A 89 -6.22 3.08 11.86
N LYS A 90 -6.59 4.37 11.72
CA LYS A 90 -8.00 4.78 11.56
C LYS A 90 -8.63 4.13 10.31
N SER A 91 -7.97 4.24 9.16
CA SER A 91 -8.41 3.68 7.87
C SER A 91 -8.76 2.19 7.94
N LEU A 92 -7.89 1.38 8.55
CA LEU A 92 -8.02 -0.08 8.48
C LEU A 92 -8.82 -0.68 9.65
N SER A 93 -8.81 -0.04 10.82
CA SER A 93 -9.37 -0.60 12.07
C SER A 93 -10.54 0.17 12.67
N VAL A 94 -10.64 1.49 12.47
CA VAL A 94 -11.66 2.32 13.14
C VAL A 94 -12.78 2.67 12.17
N GLU A 95 -12.40 3.18 11.00
CA GLU A 95 -13.34 3.64 10.00
C GLU A 95 -13.98 2.46 9.27
N THR A 96 -15.31 2.45 9.26
CA THR A 96 -16.11 1.43 8.59
C THR A 96 -16.72 1.98 7.33
N THR A 97 -16.33 1.43 6.17
CA THR A 97 -16.99 1.71 4.90
C THR A 97 -18.13 0.70 4.68
N ALA A 98 -19.33 1.19 4.40
CA ALA A 98 -20.44 0.33 3.97
C ALA A 98 -20.26 -0.15 2.53
N ASP A 99 -19.64 0.69 1.69
CA ASP A 99 -19.39 0.42 0.28
C ASP A 99 -17.88 0.50 0.00
N LEU A 100 -17.30 -0.62 -0.42
CA LEU A 100 -15.88 -0.74 -0.79
C LEU A 100 -15.57 -0.14 -2.16
N SER A 101 -16.59 0.15 -2.97
CA SER A 101 -16.40 0.72 -4.31
C SER A 101 -16.04 2.20 -4.26
N LYS A 102 -16.44 2.91 -3.21
CA LYS A 102 -16.23 4.35 -3.07
C LYS A 102 -15.03 4.67 -2.18
N PRO A 103 -14.28 5.74 -2.47
CA PRO A 103 -13.31 6.26 -1.52
C PRO A 103 -14.03 6.87 -0.32
N MET A 104 -13.33 6.96 0.79
CA MET A 104 -13.77 7.61 2.02
C MET A 104 -12.82 8.75 2.35
N PHE A 105 -13.37 9.83 2.91
CA PHE A 105 -12.65 10.98 3.43
C PHE A 105 -12.77 11.01 4.95
N PHE A 106 -11.65 11.19 5.64
CA PHE A 106 -11.63 11.49 7.08
C PHE A 106 -10.31 12.16 7.45
N GLY A 107 -10.29 12.86 8.59
CA GLY A 107 -9.10 13.61 8.99
C GLY A 107 -9.35 14.51 10.18
N ASP A 108 -8.26 14.99 10.76
CA ASP A 108 -8.27 15.99 11.82
C ASP A 108 -7.15 17.00 11.59
N VAL A 109 -7.30 18.22 12.11
CA VAL A 109 -6.28 19.28 12.02
C VAL A 109 -4.94 18.88 12.65
N ILE A 110 -4.93 17.94 13.60
CA ILE A 110 -3.72 17.50 14.33
C ILE A 110 -2.86 16.55 13.48
N TYR A 111 -3.48 15.57 12.83
CA TYR A 111 -2.79 14.51 12.10
C TYR A 111 -2.88 14.68 10.58
N GLY A 112 -3.67 15.63 10.10
CA GLY A 112 -3.96 15.83 8.70
C GLY A 112 -5.21 15.08 8.23
N TYR A 113 -5.50 15.26 6.95
CA TYR A 113 -6.67 14.72 6.27
C TYR A 113 -6.26 13.63 5.28
N CYS A 114 -7.17 12.69 5.03
CA CYS A 114 -6.92 11.56 4.16
C CYS A 114 -8.14 11.21 3.30
N ILE A 115 -7.86 10.91 2.03
CA ILE A 115 -8.76 10.16 1.16
C ILE A 115 -8.21 8.73 1.05
N ASN A 116 -8.97 7.73 1.47
CA ASN A 116 -8.60 6.33 1.34
C ASN A 116 -9.57 5.57 0.45
N LYS A 117 -9.10 4.49 -0.15
CA LYS A 117 -9.94 3.45 -0.72
C LYS A 117 -9.43 2.09 -0.29
N ILE A 118 -10.32 1.32 0.31
CA ILE A 118 -10.04 -0.02 0.80
C ILE A 118 -10.40 -1.01 -0.30
N PHE A 119 -9.53 -1.98 -0.53
CA PHE A 119 -9.79 -3.07 -1.45
C PHE A 119 -9.31 -4.39 -0.87
N LYS A 120 -9.83 -5.47 -1.42
CA LYS A 120 -9.50 -6.82 -0.99
C LYS A 120 -8.79 -7.57 -2.11
N ILE A 121 -7.86 -8.41 -1.70
CA ILE A 121 -7.10 -9.30 -2.58
C ILE A 121 -7.33 -10.73 -2.11
N ASN A 122 -7.59 -11.66 -3.02
CA ASN A 122 -7.76 -13.07 -2.67
C ASN A 122 -6.41 -13.71 -2.32
N ASP A 123 -6.35 -14.37 -1.18
CA ASP A 123 -5.19 -15.19 -0.77
C ASP A 123 -5.68 -16.39 0.04
N ILE A 124 -5.49 -17.59 -0.52
CA ILE A 124 -5.89 -18.88 0.06
C ILE A 124 -5.32 -19.11 1.46
N ASN A 125 -4.14 -18.56 1.75
CA ASN A 125 -3.43 -18.74 3.02
C ASN A 125 -3.79 -17.68 4.08
N ALA A 126 -4.53 -16.63 3.68
CA ALA A 126 -4.98 -15.59 4.59
C ALA A 126 -6.28 -15.99 5.31
N ARG A 127 -6.54 -15.39 6.47
CA ARG A 127 -7.78 -15.63 7.21
C ARG A 127 -8.97 -15.11 6.40
N GLY A 128 -9.93 -16.01 6.15
CA GLY A 128 -11.10 -15.69 5.32
C GLY A 128 -10.81 -15.71 3.82
N SER A 129 -9.65 -16.24 3.41
CA SER A 129 -9.19 -16.31 2.02
C SER A 129 -9.02 -14.95 1.32
N GLU A 130 -8.96 -13.86 2.08
CA GLU A 130 -8.85 -12.49 1.56
C GLU A 130 -7.92 -11.65 2.44
N ARG A 131 -7.23 -10.68 1.83
CA ARG A 131 -6.41 -9.67 2.50
C ARG A 131 -6.94 -8.28 2.23
N LYS A 132 -6.99 -7.45 3.27
CA LYS A 132 -7.45 -6.07 3.21
C LYS A 132 -6.27 -5.13 2.99
N TYR A 133 -6.31 -4.40 1.88
CA TYR A 133 -5.36 -3.33 1.54
C TYR A 133 -6.10 -1.98 1.52
N SER A 134 -5.36 -0.90 1.71
CA SER A 134 -5.86 0.46 1.64
C SER A 134 -4.88 1.34 0.88
N LEU A 135 -5.39 1.97 -0.18
CA LEU A 135 -4.68 3.01 -0.89
C LEU A 135 -5.12 4.36 -0.33
N MET A 136 -4.18 5.24 -0.02
CA MET A 136 -4.43 6.45 0.74
C MET A 136 -3.66 7.64 0.15
N VAL A 137 -4.30 8.80 0.07
CA VAL A 137 -3.64 10.11 -0.14
C VAL A 137 -3.86 10.93 1.12
N ILE A 138 -2.79 11.50 1.65
CA ILE A 138 -2.78 12.29 2.87
C ILE A 138 -2.29 13.70 2.53
N SER A 139 -2.92 14.70 3.13
CA SER A 139 -2.52 16.10 3.04
C SER A 139 -2.85 16.84 4.34
N ASP A 140 -2.14 17.92 4.61
CA ASP A 140 -2.46 18.82 5.73
C ASP A 140 -3.71 19.67 5.43
N GLY A 141 -4.00 19.93 4.14
CA GLY A 141 -5.13 20.75 3.68
C GLY A 141 -6.38 19.92 3.34
N GLU A 142 -7.51 20.26 3.95
CA GLU A 142 -8.82 19.66 3.66
C GLU A 142 -9.32 20.04 2.27
N SER A 143 -9.37 21.33 1.95
CA SER A 143 -9.89 21.82 0.65
C SER A 143 -9.10 21.28 -0.53
N ASP A 144 -7.78 21.20 -0.37
CA ASP A 144 -6.82 20.67 -1.34
C ASP A 144 -7.12 19.22 -1.75
N LEU A 145 -7.50 18.37 -0.79
CA LEU A 145 -7.87 16.98 -1.06
C LEU A 145 -9.25 16.89 -1.71
N LEU A 146 -10.22 17.66 -1.23
CA LEU A 146 -11.59 17.62 -1.72
C LEU A 146 -11.71 18.13 -3.15
N MET A 147 -10.94 19.16 -3.53
CA MET A 147 -10.87 19.65 -4.92
C MET A 147 -10.34 18.58 -5.88
N ASN A 148 -9.42 17.73 -5.42
CA ASN A 148 -8.80 16.67 -6.20
C ASN A 148 -9.48 15.30 -6.05
N TRP A 149 -10.68 15.25 -5.44
CA TRP A 149 -11.39 14.02 -5.12
C TRP A 149 -11.59 13.11 -6.34
N ASP A 150 -12.05 13.66 -7.45
CA ASP A 150 -12.37 12.90 -8.66
C ASP A 150 -11.12 12.30 -9.31
N ILE A 151 -10.04 13.08 -9.35
CA ILE A 151 -8.74 12.64 -9.87
C ILE A 151 -8.22 11.48 -9.00
N ILE A 152 -8.19 11.66 -7.68
CA ILE A 152 -7.74 10.63 -6.74
C ILE A 152 -8.58 9.35 -6.88
N THR A 153 -9.90 9.49 -6.98
CA THR A 153 -10.82 8.36 -7.13
C THR A 153 -10.54 7.57 -8.42
N LEU A 154 -10.34 8.28 -9.54
CA LEU A 154 -10.04 7.65 -10.83
C LEU A 154 -8.74 6.85 -10.76
N TYR A 155 -7.66 7.46 -10.25
CA TYR A 155 -6.38 6.78 -10.09
C TYR A 155 -6.46 5.58 -9.14
N PHE A 156 -7.20 5.71 -8.05
CA PHE A 156 -7.40 4.60 -7.12
C PHE A 156 -8.12 3.42 -7.78
N ASN A 157 -9.17 3.68 -8.56
CA ASN A 157 -9.90 2.64 -9.27
C ASN A 157 -8.99 1.88 -10.24
N GLU A 158 -8.21 2.60 -11.06
CA GLU A 158 -7.30 2.00 -12.03
C GLU A 158 -6.19 1.18 -11.35
N ILE A 159 -5.54 1.73 -10.33
CA ILE A 159 -4.47 1.01 -9.59
C ILE A 159 -5.02 -0.26 -8.94
N ILE A 160 -6.19 -0.17 -8.30
CA ILE A 160 -6.83 -1.31 -7.62
C ILE A 160 -7.22 -2.39 -8.64
N ASP A 161 -7.84 -2.00 -9.75
CA ASP A 161 -8.26 -2.94 -10.79
C ASP A 161 -7.06 -3.65 -11.43
N LEU A 162 -5.96 -2.92 -11.69
CA LEU A 162 -4.71 -3.52 -12.18
C LEU A 162 -4.15 -4.56 -11.20
N ILE A 163 -4.10 -4.25 -9.89
CA ILE A 163 -3.61 -5.18 -8.87
C ILE A 163 -4.52 -6.40 -8.76
N GLN A 164 -5.84 -6.20 -8.70
CA GLN A 164 -6.82 -7.28 -8.56
C GLN A 164 -6.82 -8.22 -9.78
N LYS A 165 -6.75 -7.66 -11.00
CA LYS A 165 -6.62 -8.44 -12.24
C LYS A 165 -5.37 -9.31 -12.23
N ARG A 166 -4.22 -8.77 -11.80
CA ARG A 166 -2.95 -9.52 -11.72
C ARG A 166 -3.05 -10.68 -10.74
N VAL A 167 -3.57 -10.45 -9.54
CA VAL A 167 -3.73 -11.52 -8.55
C VAL A 167 -4.72 -12.58 -9.02
N ALA A 168 -5.83 -12.19 -9.65
CA ALA A 168 -6.79 -13.14 -10.22
C ALA A 168 -6.15 -14.04 -11.29
N MET A 169 -5.29 -13.48 -12.16
CA MET A 169 -4.55 -14.26 -13.15
C MET A 169 -3.58 -15.27 -12.51
N VAL A 170 -2.90 -14.90 -11.43
CA VAL A 170 -1.98 -15.81 -10.71
C VAL A 170 -2.77 -16.92 -10.01
N ALA A 171 -3.84 -16.57 -9.31
CA ALA A 171 -4.71 -17.55 -8.65
C ALA A 171 -5.30 -18.58 -9.64
N ALA A 172 -5.70 -18.14 -10.84
CA ALA A 172 -6.18 -19.04 -11.89
C ALA A 172 -5.10 -20.02 -12.39
N LYS A 173 -3.83 -19.61 -12.42
CA LYS A 173 -2.72 -20.49 -12.80
C LYS A 173 -2.43 -21.55 -11.74
N GLU A 174 -2.49 -21.20 -10.46
CA GLU A 174 -2.28 -22.14 -9.35
C GLU A 174 -3.36 -23.24 -9.34
N VAL A 175 -4.64 -22.87 -9.53
CA VAL A 175 -5.76 -23.85 -9.59
C VAL A 175 -5.61 -24.86 -10.73
N ASN A 176 -5.11 -24.42 -11.89
CA ASN A 176 -4.90 -25.31 -13.04
C ASN A 176 -3.73 -26.29 -12.83
N GLN A 177 -2.75 -25.94 -11.99
CA GLN A 177 -1.64 -26.83 -11.66
C GLN A 177 -2.03 -27.90 -10.63
N ASP A 178 -2.84 -27.54 -9.62
CA ASP A 178 -3.27 -28.46 -8.56
C ASP A 178 -4.32 -29.48 -9.02
N SER A 179 -5.07 -29.18 -10.08
CA SER A 179 -6.10 -30.10 -10.62
C SER A 179 -5.52 -31.39 -11.22
N ASN A 180 -4.19 -31.49 -11.41
CA ASN A 180 -3.51 -32.69 -11.89
C ASN A 180 -3.09 -33.65 -10.76
N CYS A 181 -3.33 -33.32 -9.49
CA CYS A 181 -2.95 -34.15 -8.34
C CYS A 181 -4.12 -34.31 -7.35
N GLN A 182 -4.84 -35.43 -7.47
CA GLN A 182 -5.74 -36.07 -6.49
C GLN A 182 -6.72 -35.16 -5.72
N GLY A 183 -7.94 -35.05 -6.28
CA GLY A 183 -9.10 -34.54 -5.58
C GLY A 183 -9.57 -35.50 -4.47
N GLY A 184 -9.54 -35.05 -3.23
CA GLY A 184 -10.14 -35.77 -2.09
C GLY A 184 -9.75 -35.22 -0.73
N ASP A 185 -8.44 -35.00 -0.50
CA ASP A 185 -7.92 -34.74 0.87
C ASP A 185 -7.55 -33.28 1.18
N VAL A 186 -7.49 -32.41 0.17
CA VAL A 186 -7.03 -31.00 0.33
C VAL A 186 -7.95 -30.19 1.24
N LEU A 187 -9.26 -30.47 1.25
CA LEU A 187 -10.23 -29.75 2.10
C LEU A 187 -10.07 -30.07 3.59
N ASN A 188 -9.75 -31.33 3.92
CA ASN A 188 -9.57 -31.77 5.31
C ASN A 188 -8.23 -31.27 5.89
N GLU A 189 -7.15 -31.32 5.10
CA GLU A 189 -5.88 -30.71 5.51
C GLU A 189 -5.98 -29.19 5.65
N ARG A 190 -6.78 -28.52 4.82
CA ARG A 190 -7.00 -27.05 4.88
C ARG A 190 -7.82 -26.63 6.12
N TYR A 191 -8.68 -27.50 6.64
CA TYR A 191 -9.38 -27.27 7.90
C TYR A 191 -8.44 -27.47 9.11
N LEU A 192 -7.57 -28.48 9.06
CA LEU A 192 -6.61 -28.80 10.13
C LEU A 192 -5.39 -27.85 10.18
N ARG A 193 -4.98 -27.26 9.04
CA ARG A 193 -3.84 -26.32 8.93
C ARG A 193 -4.21 -24.84 9.04
N ARG A 194 -5.43 -24.50 9.47
CA ARG A 194 -5.87 -23.10 9.66
C ARG A 194 -5.01 -22.30 10.66
N SER A 195 -4.14 -22.97 11.44
CA SER A 195 -3.29 -22.33 12.45
C SER A 195 -1.98 -21.73 11.93
N LEU A 196 -1.51 -22.06 10.71
CA LEU A 196 -0.24 -21.57 10.18
C LEU A 196 -0.47 -20.51 9.10
N ILE A 197 -0.81 -19.29 9.54
CA ILE A 197 -0.87 -18.11 8.68
C ILE A 197 0.54 -17.84 8.14
N LYS A 198 0.77 -18.09 6.84
CA LYS A 198 2.03 -17.75 6.18
C LYS A 198 1.94 -16.34 5.61
N PRO A 199 2.74 -15.36 6.10
CA PRO A 199 2.79 -14.04 5.50
C PRO A 199 3.41 -14.16 4.10
N LYS A 200 2.64 -13.88 3.05
CA LYS A 200 3.13 -13.69 1.67
C LYS A 200 3.35 -12.20 1.41
N SER A 201 4.36 -11.84 0.64
CA SER A 201 4.52 -10.45 0.16
C SER A 201 3.51 -10.14 -0.95
N LEU A 202 3.28 -8.85 -1.24
CA LEU A 202 2.47 -8.48 -2.41
C LEU A 202 3.12 -8.98 -3.71
N LEU A 203 4.46 -9.01 -3.77
CA LEU A 203 5.22 -9.55 -4.90
C LEU A 203 4.87 -11.00 -5.20
N GLU A 204 4.82 -11.85 -4.16
CA GLU A 204 4.46 -13.26 -4.30
C GLU A 204 3.01 -13.43 -4.76
N LEU A 205 2.11 -12.54 -4.33
CA LEU A 205 0.69 -12.59 -4.73
C LEU A 205 0.49 -12.15 -6.19
N THR A 206 1.26 -11.18 -6.67
CA THR A 206 1.18 -10.69 -8.05
C THR A 206 2.13 -11.42 -9.01
N ASN A 207 3.10 -12.17 -8.48
CA ASN A 207 4.23 -12.75 -9.19
C ASN A 207 4.94 -11.73 -10.10
N ASP A 208 5.18 -10.52 -9.55
CA ASP A 208 5.72 -9.36 -10.27
C ASP A 208 6.73 -8.66 -9.37
N ASP A 209 8.02 -8.86 -9.65
CA ASP A 209 9.14 -8.33 -8.87
C ASP A 209 9.23 -6.79 -8.89
N GLU A 210 8.57 -6.15 -9.86
CA GLU A 210 8.63 -4.71 -10.09
C GLU A 210 7.35 -3.97 -9.64
N ILE A 211 6.42 -4.63 -8.93
CA ILE A 211 5.12 -4.03 -8.57
C ILE A 211 5.29 -2.71 -7.79
N PHE A 212 6.29 -2.62 -6.91
CA PHE A 212 6.55 -1.42 -6.12
C PHE A 212 7.21 -0.30 -6.93
N VAL A 213 7.95 -0.65 -7.98
CA VAL A 213 8.47 0.33 -8.95
C VAL A 213 7.33 0.89 -9.79
N LYS A 214 6.42 0.03 -10.26
CA LYS A 214 5.20 0.45 -10.96
C LYS A 214 4.32 1.33 -10.07
N PHE A 215 4.16 0.96 -8.80
CA PHE A 215 3.46 1.77 -7.81
C PHE A 215 4.10 3.14 -7.62
N HIS A 216 5.43 3.21 -7.52
CA HIS A 216 6.13 4.49 -7.46
C HIS A 216 5.81 5.37 -8.67
N LEU A 217 5.84 4.81 -9.89
CA LEU A 217 5.49 5.57 -11.10
C LEU A 217 4.04 6.04 -11.11
N TRP A 218 3.09 5.20 -10.68
CA TRP A 218 1.68 5.61 -10.56
C TRP A 218 1.49 6.73 -9.53
N ALA A 219 2.15 6.61 -8.38
CA ALA A 219 2.11 7.63 -7.34
C ALA A 219 2.74 8.94 -7.81
N VAL A 220 3.84 8.88 -8.56
CA VAL A 220 4.48 10.06 -9.18
C VAL A 220 3.53 10.74 -10.16
N SER A 221 2.85 9.98 -11.03
CA SER A 221 1.86 10.54 -11.97
C SER A 221 0.68 11.19 -11.24
N LEU A 222 0.14 10.54 -10.21
CA LEU A 222 -0.94 11.11 -9.40
C LEU A 222 -0.51 12.40 -8.68
N LEU A 223 0.67 12.41 -8.06
CA LEU A 223 1.19 13.63 -7.40
C LEU A 223 1.40 14.77 -8.39
N LYS A 224 1.81 14.49 -9.63
CA LYS A 224 1.93 15.52 -10.67
C LYS A 224 0.60 16.13 -11.02
N ASP A 225 -0.44 15.32 -11.13
CA ASP A 225 -1.76 15.82 -11.50
C ASP A 225 -2.45 16.58 -10.35
N ILE A 226 -2.16 16.21 -9.09
CA ILE A 226 -2.65 16.92 -7.90
C ILE A 226 -1.91 18.26 -7.68
N LEU A 227 -0.64 18.35 -8.07
CA LEU A 227 0.21 19.54 -7.86
C LEU A 227 0.14 20.56 -9.01
N LYS A 228 -0.60 20.27 -10.09
CA LYS A 228 -0.88 21.23 -11.17
C LYS A 228 -1.86 22.30 -10.70
#